data_AF-A0A1M5ZMX9-F1
#
_entry.id   AF-A0A1M5ZMX9-F1
#
_cell.length_a   1.000
_cell.length_b   1.000
_cell.length_c   1.000
_cell.angle_alpha   90.00
_cell.angle_beta   90.00
_cell.angle_gamma   90.00
#
_symmetry.space_group_name_H-M   'P 1'
#
loop_
_entity.id
_entity.type
_entity.pdbx_description
1 polymer ?
#
loop_
_entity_poly.entity_id
_entity_poly.type
_entity_poly.pdbx_seq_one_letter_code
_entity_poly.pdbx_strand_id
1 'polypeptide(L)'
;MTHSLHRIGSEETFQDDYVLISRPAMGINHVGCSPKIRRTLEMIFEEGPTNLGSLTTQENMTMGLDPQKMIAKTEDNSPVMCCFHEREKVVNVLTRLKEEEVGLSVVVTGLIDNVLGICQEVGLKPHSVNISLGIHGKG
;
A
#
# COMPACT_ATOMS: atom_id res chain seq x y z
N MET A 1 13.80 -7.70 -12.09
CA MET A 1 12.72 -7.31 -11.16
C MET A 1 12.20 -5.96 -11.58
N THR A 2 10.97 -5.88 -12.07
CA THR A 2 10.22 -4.62 -12.04
C THR A 2 9.70 -4.47 -10.62
N HIS A 3 10.24 -3.53 -9.85
CA HIS A 3 9.67 -3.19 -8.55
C HIS A 3 8.30 -2.53 -8.76
N SER A 4 7.43 -2.49 -7.75
CA SER A 4 6.09 -1.87 -7.82
C SER A 4 6.08 -0.43 -8.37
N LEU A 5 7.24 0.23 -8.34
CA LEU A 5 7.52 1.57 -8.86
C LEU A 5 7.71 1.65 -10.38
N HIS A 6 8.05 0.56 -11.07
CA HIS A 6 8.30 0.56 -12.50
C HIS A 6 7.20 -0.20 -13.23
N ARG A 7 6.13 0.52 -13.59
CA ARG A 7 5.04 0.06 -14.44
C ARG A 7 5.08 0.80 -15.77
N ILE A 8 4.72 0.11 -16.85
CA ILE A 8 4.67 0.65 -18.22
C ILE A 8 3.27 0.39 -18.74
N GLY A 9 2.64 1.43 -19.28
CA GLY A 9 1.26 1.40 -19.76
C GLY A 9 0.82 2.78 -20.24
N SER A 10 -0.38 2.86 -20.83
CA SER A 10 -1.01 4.15 -21.11
C SER A 10 -1.51 4.79 -19.83
N GLU A 11 -1.77 6.09 -19.84
CA GLU A 11 -2.42 6.80 -18.73
C GLU A 11 -3.75 6.15 -18.33
N GLU A 12 -4.55 5.74 -19.32
CA GLU A 12 -5.84 5.03 -19.14
C GLU A 12 -5.69 3.76 -18.31
N THR A 13 -4.56 3.06 -18.43
CA THR A 13 -4.28 1.83 -17.66
C THR A 13 -4.10 2.13 -16.17
N PHE A 14 -3.72 3.36 -15.81
CA PHE A 14 -3.32 3.74 -14.46
C PHE A 14 -4.32 4.65 -13.74
N GLN A 15 -5.41 5.06 -14.39
CA GLN A 15 -6.45 5.90 -13.79
C GLN A 15 -6.99 5.30 -12.47
N ASP A 16 -7.16 3.99 -12.49
CA ASP A 16 -7.77 3.18 -11.43
C ASP A 16 -6.78 2.11 -10.93
N ASP A 17 -5.49 2.41 -10.84
CA ASP A 17 -4.46 1.48 -10.34
C ASP A 17 -3.66 2.12 -9.22
N TYR A 18 -4.04 1.77 -7.98
CA TYR A 18 -3.40 2.28 -6.78
C TYR A 18 -2.71 1.14 -6.04
N VAL A 19 -1.40 1.26 -5.83
CA VAL A 19 -0.62 0.31 -5.03
C VAL A 19 -0.26 0.97 -3.72
N LEU A 20 -0.60 0.31 -2.61
CA LEU A 20 -0.26 0.78 -1.28
C LEU A 20 0.75 -0.17 -0.64
N ILE A 21 1.85 0.41 -0.15
CA ILE A 21 2.83 -0.30 0.67
C ILE A 21 2.94 0.41 2.01
N SER A 22 2.75 -0.33 3.11
CA SER A 22 2.98 0.18 4.47
C SER A 22 3.97 -0.70 5.22
N ARG A 23 4.92 -0.08 5.91
CA ARG A 23 5.96 -0.78 6.67
C ARG A 23 6.50 0.08 7.83
N PRO A 24 7.04 -0.53 8.89
CA PRO A 24 7.82 0.21 9.86
C PRO A 24 9.14 0.72 9.26
N ALA A 25 9.67 1.79 9.84
CA ALA A 25 11.01 2.28 9.59
C ALA A 25 12.03 1.48 10.43
N MET A 26 12.91 0.77 9.73
CA MET A 26 13.97 -0.04 10.34
C MET A 26 14.89 0.83 11.19
N GLY A 27 15.21 0.36 12.38
CA GLY A 27 16.00 1.11 13.37
C GLY A 27 15.23 2.21 14.12
N ILE A 28 13.99 2.55 13.73
CA ILE A 28 13.22 3.65 14.34
C ILE A 28 12.02 3.11 15.12
N ASN A 29 11.09 2.43 14.45
CA ASN A 29 9.80 2.01 15.05
C ASN A 29 9.40 0.56 14.70
N HIS A 30 10.37 -0.24 14.28
CA HIS A 30 10.19 -1.64 13.87
C HIS A 30 10.05 -2.65 15.01
N VAL A 31 10.47 -2.34 16.23
CA VAL A 31 10.37 -3.28 17.37
C VAL A 31 8.96 -3.20 17.96
N GLY A 32 8.28 -4.33 18.06
CA GLY A 32 6.94 -4.45 18.64
C GLY A 32 5.82 -3.80 17.81
N CYS A 33 6.03 -3.56 16.52
CA CYS A 33 5.08 -2.87 15.66
C CYS A 33 4.02 -3.76 15.01
N SER A 34 4.08 -5.08 15.19
CA SER A 34 3.07 -6.02 14.68
C SER A 34 1.61 -5.63 14.98
N PRO A 35 1.23 -5.04 16.14
CA PRO A 35 -0.15 -4.56 16.34
C PRO A 35 -0.55 -3.46 15.35
N LYS A 36 0.36 -2.55 15.00
CA LYS A 36 0.12 -1.47 14.03
C LYS A 36 -0.05 -2.02 12.60
N ILE A 37 0.74 -3.04 12.26
CA ILE A 37 0.67 -3.72 10.97
C ILE A 37 -0.66 -4.49 10.87
N ARG A 38 -1.02 -5.24 11.91
CA ARG A 38 -2.32 -5.94 11.99
C ARG A 38 -3.48 -4.97 11.83
N ARG A 39 -3.45 -3.85 12.56
CA ARG A 39 -4.49 -2.83 12.47
C ARG A 39 -4.60 -2.23 11.06
N THR A 40 -3.47 -2.00 10.39
CA THR A 40 -3.45 -1.55 8.99
C THR A 40 -4.08 -2.58 8.05
N LEU A 41 -3.77 -3.87 8.24
CA LEU A 41 -4.36 -4.96 7.45
C LEU A 41 -5.87 -5.08 7.66
N GLU A 42 -6.33 -4.96 8.90
CA GLU A 42 -7.77 -4.94 9.23
C GLU A 42 -8.50 -3.85 8.46
N MET A 43 -8.02 -2.60 8.50
CA MET A 43 -8.63 -1.49 7.74
C MET A 43 -8.68 -1.79 6.24
N ILE A 44 -7.58 -2.31 5.68
CA ILE A 44 -7.50 -2.63 4.27
C ILE A 44 -8.52 -3.72 3.90
N PHE A 45 -8.60 -4.80 4.67
CA PHE A 45 -9.55 -5.88 4.41
C PHE A 45 -11.00 -5.45 4.61
N GLU A 46 -11.29 -4.58 5.58
CA GLU A 46 -12.62 -3.98 5.78
C GLU A 46 -13.07 -3.17 4.55
N GLU A 47 -12.17 -2.42 3.93
CA GLU A 47 -12.46 -1.67 2.68
C GLU A 47 -12.49 -2.56 1.43
N GLY A 48 -11.95 -3.79 1.50
CA GLY A 48 -11.97 -4.75 0.40
C GLY A 48 -10.98 -4.41 -0.72
N PRO A 49 -9.70 -4.80 -0.61
CA PRO A 49 -8.69 -4.51 -1.62
C PRO A 49 -8.93 -5.35 -2.87
N THR A 50 -8.49 -4.85 -4.02
CA THR A 50 -8.51 -5.61 -5.29
C THR A 50 -7.64 -6.85 -5.18
N ASN A 51 -6.45 -6.70 -4.60
CA ASN A 51 -5.57 -7.80 -4.26
C ASN A 51 -4.67 -7.41 -3.09
N LEU A 52 -4.20 -8.42 -2.36
CA LEU A 52 -3.26 -8.27 -1.26
C LEU A 52 -2.35 -9.49 -1.25
N GLY A 53 -1.04 -9.24 -1.10
CA GLY A 53 -0.02 -10.29 -1.01
C GLY A 53 0.67 -10.28 0.35
N SER A 54 1.01 -11.48 0.83
CA SER A 54 1.72 -11.70 2.09
C SER A 54 3.06 -12.37 1.83
N LEU A 55 4.17 -11.71 2.18
CA LEU A 55 5.49 -12.35 2.14
C LEU A 55 5.66 -13.38 3.27
N THR A 56 4.96 -13.18 4.39
CA THR A 56 5.04 -14.07 5.56
C THR A 56 4.34 -15.41 5.31
N THR A 57 3.16 -15.39 4.68
CA THR A 57 2.41 -16.63 4.36
C THR A 57 2.68 -17.14 2.94
N GLN A 58 3.33 -16.35 2.09
CA GLN A 58 3.58 -16.66 0.67
C GLN A 58 2.29 -16.89 -0.14
N GLU A 59 1.22 -16.18 0.23
CA GLU A 59 -0.10 -16.28 -0.39
C GLU A 59 -0.58 -14.90 -0.85
N ASN A 60 -1.58 -14.88 -1.73
CA ASN A 60 -2.32 -13.68 -2.08
C ASN A 60 -3.82 -14.00 -2.21
N MET A 61 -4.67 -12.99 -2.42
CA MET A 61 -6.12 -13.19 -2.47
C MET A 61 -6.57 -14.15 -3.59
N THR A 62 -5.87 -14.20 -4.72
CA THR A 62 -6.20 -15.13 -5.83
C THR A 62 -5.95 -16.60 -5.48
N MET A 63 -5.15 -16.86 -4.45
CA MET A 63 -4.87 -18.21 -3.91
C MET A 63 -5.85 -18.62 -2.81
N GLY A 64 -6.86 -17.80 -2.50
CA GLY A 64 -7.81 -18.06 -1.41
C GLY A 64 -7.30 -17.67 -0.03
N LEU A 65 -6.46 -16.63 0.05
CA LEU A 65 -5.95 -16.09 1.31
C LEU A 65 -7.09 -15.81 2.29
N ASP A 66 -6.92 -16.30 3.52
CA ASP A 66 -7.81 -16.07 4.66
C ASP A 66 -7.30 -14.84 5.46
N PRO A 67 -8.04 -13.71 5.47
CA PRO A 67 -7.62 -12.48 6.12
C PRO A 67 -7.27 -12.66 7.60
N GLN A 68 -8.06 -13.43 8.34
CA GLN A 68 -7.87 -13.60 9.77
C GLN A 68 -6.59 -14.40 10.07
N LYS A 69 -6.36 -15.48 9.31
CA LYS A 69 -5.12 -16.26 9.43
C LYS A 69 -3.89 -15.46 9.06
N MET A 70 -3.98 -14.61 8.02
CA MET A 70 -2.87 -13.76 7.60
C MET A 70 -2.54 -12.71 8.66
N ILE A 71 -3.54 -11.99 9.18
CA ILE A 71 -3.37 -11.01 10.26
C ILE A 71 -2.76 -11.67 11.50
N ALA A 72 -3.23 -12.86 11.89
CA ALA A 72 -2.70 -13.58 13.05
C ALA A 72 -1.22 -13.98 12.91
N LYS A 73 -0.77 -14.27 11.68
CA LYS A 73 0.63 -14.63 11.36
C LYS A 73 1.53 -13.42 11.12
N THR A 74 1.02 -12.20 11.23
CA THR A 74 1.79 -10.97 11.01
C THR A 74 2.84 -10.78 12.11
N GLU A 75 4.06 -10.48 11.69
CA GLU A 75 5.25 -10.22 12.49
C GLU A 75 5.70 -8.76 12.34
N ASP A 76 6.66 -8.33 13.16
CA ASP A 76 7.15 -6.95 13.16
C ASP A 76 7.79 -6.52 11.82
N ASN A 77 8.32 -7.45 11.03
CA ASN A 77 8.92 -7.16 9.72
C ASN A 77 7.96 -7.38 8.54
N SER A 78 6.71 -7.80 8.78
CA SER A 78 5.74 -8.11 7.73
C SER A 78 5.35 -6.82 6.98
N PRO A 79 5.66 -6.69 5.68
CA PRO A 79 5.19 -5.56 4.91
C PRO A 79 3.71 -5.71 4.57
N VAL A 80 2.98 -4.61 4.62
CA VAL A 80 1.64 -4.51 4.05
C VAL A 80 1.78 -4.15 2.57
N MET A 81 1.23 -4.95 1.68
CA MET A 81 1.23 -4.69 0.24
C MET A 81 -0.12 -5.06 -0.36
N CYS A 82 -0.86 -4.05 -0.82
CA CYS A 82 -2.14 -4.25 -1.47
C CYS A 82 -2.30 -3.33 -2.69
N CYS A 83 -3.31 -3.62 -3.50
CA CYS A 83 -3.77 -2.71 -4.53
C CYS A 83 -5.29 -2.50 -4.44
N PHE A 84 -5.70 -1.31 -4.86
CA PHE A 84 -7.08 -0.89 -5.03
C PHE A 84 -7.28 -0.43 -6.46
N HIS A 85 -8.46 -0.70 -7.00
CA HIS A 85 -8.91 -0.14 -8.27
C HIS A 85 -9.84 1.06 -8.06
N GLU A 86 -10.51 1.13 -6.92
CA GLU A 86 -11.39 2.25 -6.59
C GLU A 86 -10.64 3.29 -5.76
N ARG A 87 -10.58 4.52 -6.28
CA ARG A 87 -10.00 5.69 -5.61
C ARG A 87 -10.54 5.89 -4.19
N GLU A 88 -11.85 5.73 -4.01
CA GLU A 88 -12.55 5.96 -2.74
C GLU A 88 -12.02 5.06 -1.61
N LYS A 89 -11.69 3.79 -1.92
CA LYS A 89 -11.12 2.87 -0.94
C LYS A 89 -9.75 3.33 -0.45
N VAL A 90 -8.94 3.89 -1.35
CA VAL A 90 -7.64 4.46 -0.98
C VAL A 90 -7.82 5.67 -0.07
N VAL A 91 -8.77 6.56 -0.38
CA VAL A 91 -9.12 7.71 0.46
C VAL A 91 -9.55 7.24 1.86
N ASN A 92 -10.44 6.26 1.96
CA ASN A 92 -10.93 5.73 3.24
C ASN A 92 -9.78 5.15 4.07
N VAL A 93 -8.95 4.27 3.48
CA VAL A 93 -7.81 3.66 4.18
C VAL A 93 -6.84 4.74 4.66
N LEU A 94 -6.45 5.70 3.81
CA LEU A 94 -5.52 6.75 4.20
C LEU A 94 -6.09 7.69 5.27
N THR A 95 -7.40 7.96 5.23
CA THR A 95 -8.10 8.74 6.25
C THR A 95 -8.02 8.05 7.60
N ARG A 96 -8.36 6.77 7.66
CA ARG A 96 -8.29 5.98 8.90
C ARG A 96 -6.87 5.83 9.43
N LEU A 97 -5.89 5.60 8.55
CA LEU A 97 -4.48 5.55 8.94
C LEU A 97 -3.99 6.85 9.58
N LYS A 98 -4.48 8.00 9.08
CA LYS A 98 -4.19 9.32 9.65
C LYS A 98 -4.91 9.53 10.98
N GLU A 99 -6.21 9.26 11.04
CA GLU A 99 -7.05 9.48 12.22
C GLU A 99 -6.64 8.59 13.41
N GLU A 100 -6.25 7.34 13.15
CA GLU A 100 -5.79 6.40 14.17
C GLU A 100 -4.30 6.57 14.52
N GLU A 101 -3.60 7.52 13.89
CA GLU A 101 -2.18 7.82 14.11
C GLU A 101 -1.28 6.57 14.16
N VAL A 102 -1.53 5.61 13.25
CA VAL A 102 -0.90 4.27 13.27
C VAL A 102 0.63 4.35 13.32
N GLY A 103 1.20 5.35 12.65
CA GLY A 103 2.62 5.68 12.74
C GLY A 103 3.54 4.72 11.96
N LEU A 104 3.02 4.12 10.89
CA LEU A 104 3.81 3.38 9.89
C LEU A 104 4.10 4.24 8.67
N SER A 105 5.18 3.95 7.96
CA SER A 105 5.48 4.61 6.69
C SER A 105 4.57 4.05 5.61
N VAL A 106 3.88 4.93 4.88
CA VAL A 106 2.97 4.57 3.78
C VAL A 106 3.47 5.16 2.47
N VAL A 107 3.47 4.34 1.42
CA VAL A 107 3.76 4.74 0.04
C VAL A 107 2.57 4.35 -0.82
N VAL A 108 2.09 5.28 -1.64
CA VAL A 108 1.05 5.04 -2.65
C VAL A 108 1.64 5.29 -4.02
N THR A 109 1.51 4.31 -4.92
CA THR A 109 1.83 4.44 -6.34
C THR A 109 0.53 4.59 -7.12
N GLY A 110 0.51 5.52 -8.07
CA GLY A 110 -0.58 5.79 -9.01
C GLY A 110 -0.21 6.97 -9.90
N LEU A 111 -1.14 7.46 -10.73
CA LEU A 111 -0.94 8.72 -11.45
C LEU A 111 -0.70 9.85 -10.45
N ILE A 112 0.32 10.68 -10.70
CA ILE A 112 0.80 11.70 -9.75
C ILE A 112 -0.35 12.64 -9.35
N ASP A 113 -1.09 13.15 -10.33
CA ASP A 113 -2.20 14.08 -10.07
C ASP A 113 -3.32 13.44 -9.24
N ASN A 114 -3.63 12.17 -9.50
CA ASN A 114 -4.65 11.42 -8.72
C ASN A 114 -4.19 11.24 -7.26
N VAL A 115 -2.93 10.82 -7.05
CA VAL A 115 -2.38 10.62 -5.70
C VAL A 115 -2.27 11.93 -4.94
N LEU A 116 -1.83 13.01 -5.59
CA LEU A 116 -1.79 14.34 -4.96
C LEU A 116 -3.19 14.85 -4.60
N GLY A 117 -4.19 14.61 -5.45
CA GLY A 117 -5.59 14.93 -5.16
C GLY A 117 -6.13 14.17 -3.96
N ILE A 118 -5.82 12.87 -3.85
CA ILE A 118 -6.15 12.05 -2.66
C ILE A 118 -5.47 12.62 -1.41
N CYS A 119 -4.18 12.96 -1.49
CA CYS A 119 -3.47 13.55 -0.34
C CYS A 119 -4.12 14.87 0.10
N GLN A 120 -4.51 15.74 -0.83
CA GLN A 120 -5.18 16.99 -0.51
C GLN A 120 -6.53 16.76 0.18
N GLU A 121 -7.34 15.82 -0.33
CA GLU A 121 -8.64 15.47 0.22
C GLU A 121 -8.55 14.94 1.65
N VAL A 122 -7.62 14.01 1.90
CA VAL A 122 -7.38 13.44 3.25
C VAL A 122 -6.67 14.45 4.17
N GLY A 123 -6.11 15.54 3.62
CA GLY A 123 -5.29 16.50 4.33
C GLY A 123 -3.94 15.92 4.76
N LEU A 124 -3.34 15.10 3.91
CA LEU A 124 -1.97 14.58 4.01
C LEU A 124 -1.00 15.47 3.21
N LYS A 125 0.22 15.61 3.70
CA LYS A 125 1.30 16.27 2.97
C LYS A 125 2.29 15.19 2.51
N PRO A 126 2.44 14.93 1.20
CA PRO A 126 3.40 13.95 0.72
C PRO A 126 4.82 14.40 1.08
N HIS A 127 5.63 13.47 1.59
CA HIS A 127 7.01 13.77 1.97
C HIS A 127 7.97 13.74 0.78
N SER A 128 7.71 12.88 -0.21
CA SER A 128 8.54 12.69 -1.40
C SER A 128 7.73 12.08 -2.54
N VAL A 129 8.18 12.27 -3.78
CA VAL A 129 7.61 11.65 -4.99
C VAL A 129 8.71 10.84 -5.67
N ASN A 130 8.40 9.61 -6.09
CA ASN A 130 9.28 8.77 -6.90
C ASN A 130 8.78 8.74 -8.34
N ILE A 131 9.66 8.98 -9.31
CA ILE A 131 9.32 9.02 -10.74
C ILE A 131 10.04 7.87 -11.45
N SER A 132 9.27 7.03 -12.14
CA SER A 132 9.81 5.98 -13.02
C SER A 132 10.26 6.59 -14.34
N LEU A 133 11.54 6.41 -14.70
CA LEU A 133 12.13 7.03 -15.90
C LEU A 133 11.98 6.22 -17.20
N GLY A 134 11.34 5.04 -17.12
CA GLY A 134 11.24 4.14 -18.27
C GLY A 134 12.50 3.31 -18.50
N ILE A 135 12.60 2.72 -19.70
CA ILE A 135 13.73 1.89 -20.12
C ILE A 135 14.62 2.74 -21.04
N HIS A 136 15.93 2.79 -20.75
CA HIS A 136 16.91 3.51 -21.56
C HIS A 136 17.89 2.51 -22.19
N GLY A 137 18.06 2.59 -23.51
CA GLY A 137 18.86 1.63 -24.28
C GLY A 137 18.01 0.52 -24.91
N LYS A 138 18.68 -0.48 -25.50
CA LYS A 138 17.99 -1.66 -26.06
C LYS A 138 17.86 -2.73 -24.98
N GLY A 139 16.62 -3.14 -24.70
CA GLY A 139 16.29 -4.31 -23.91
C GLY A 139 16.35 -5.59 -24.73
#